data_AF-T0HHA9-F1
#
_entry.id   AF-T0HHA9-F1
#
_cell.length_a   1.000
_cell.length_b   1.000
_cell.length_c   1.000
_cell.angle_alpha   90.00
_cell.angle_beta   90.00
_cell.angle_gamma   90.00
#
_symmetry.space_group_name_H-M   'P 1'
#
loop_
_entity.id
_entity.type
_entity.pdbx_description
1 polymer ?
#
loop_
_entity_poly.entity_id
_entity_poly.type
_entity_poly.pdbx_seq_one_letter_code
_entity_poly.pdbx_strand_id
1 'polypeptide(L)'
;MSAYPTLAGSTLADCWPMTRVMAGMSAVPVGHAIDLAFLFPLDGRERNDALIAETRRHLGGCLTAIEIAFRAALQDEAPIAAALDEWPDPLCWPTICAQPTMLGPPLLAHMQMRAGISLLLRQSGCPEGESAEGEVDSVLPADDPTIRDALSALALAEGRWLLTGGEDQPLRPDVPAEYFAELVWTAAACLAAVVQRASESDDGVIGAFEQAGEALLRRHDEAAGPMPIAEVVVRQLGDRADAPGLLTLALSQRRFLLFTALAARRLRMESTQVADILLFGPVEQIAALSRSLGGSDSDYVHLLLALRPVRPSLADAAIVVQAERYRSLAPMDADATINALRTPAAFRAKLDHLRRVTAG
;
A
#
# COMPACT_ATOMS: atom_id res chain seq x y z
N MET A 1 -15.11 -19.90 -26.04
CA MET A 1 -13.96 -19.59 -25.16
C MET A 1 -13.40 -18.24 -25.58
N SER A 2 -13.63 -17.19 -24.79
CA SER A 2 -13.21 -15.82 -25.10
C SER A 2 -11.80 -15.56 -24.57
N ALA A 3 -10.84 -15.35 -25.47
CA ALA A 3 -9.42 -15.12 -25.17
C ALA A 3 -9.10 -13.63 -25.01
N TYR A 4 -9.72 -12.97 -24.03
CA TYR A 4 -9.28 -11.63 -23.61
C TYR A 4 -8.61 -11.73 -22.24
N PRO A 5 -7.33 -11.33 -22.11
CA PRO A 5 -6.70 -11.25 -20.80
C PRO A 5 -7.43 -10.18 -19.98
N THR A 6 -7.83 -10.54 -18.75
CA THR A 6 -8.50 -9.63 -17.83
C THR A 6 -7.53 -8.50 -17.46
N LEU A 7 -7.83 -7.27 -17.90
CA LEU A 7 -7.03 -6.07 -17.60
C LEU A 7 -7.31 -5.49 -16.21
N ALA A 8 -8.03 -6.23 -15.35
CA ALA A 8 -8.26 -5.82 -13.98
C ALA A 8 -6.91 -5.73 -13.24
N GLY A 9 -6.56 -4.55 -12.75
CA GLY A 9 -5.53 -4.42 -11.71
C GLY A 9 -6.03 -5.00 -10.39
N SER A 10 -5.15 -5.23 -9.42
CA SER A 10 -5.53 -5.75 -8.09
C SER A 10 -6.37 -4.77 -7.27
N THR A 11 -6.50 -3.52 -7.70
CA THR A 11 -7.53 -2.60 -7.19
C THR A 11 -8.92 -3.14 -7.58
N LEU A 12 -9.47 -3.98 -6.71
CA LEU A 12 -10.86 -4.38 -6.66
C LEU A 12 -11.74 -3.13 -6.83
N ALA A 13 -12.65 -3.16 -7.80
CA ALA A 13 -13.57 -2.06 -8.02
C ALA A 13 -14.30 -1.72 -6.70
N ASP A 14 -14.28 -0.45 -6.30
CA ASP A 14 -14.88 0.14 -5.08
C ASP A 14 -16.41 0.04 -4.98
N CYS A 15 -17.00 -0.96 -5.61
CA CYS A 15 -18.42 -1.20 -5.57
C CYS A 15 -18.70 -2.13 -4.39
N TRP A 16 -18.72 -1.60 -3.16
CA TRP A 16 -19.58 -2.21 -2.15
C TRP A 16 -20.98 -2.27 -2.77
N PRO A 17 -21.60 -3.45 -2.94
CA PRO A 17 -23.02 -3.45 -3.11
C PRO A 17 -23.56 -2.84 -1.82
N MET A 18 -24.38 -1.79 -1.92
CA MET A 18 -25.26 -1.33 -0.84
C MET A 18 -26.28 -2.43 -0.50
N THR A 19 -25.82 -3.62 -0.21
CA THR A 19 -26.59 -4.64 0.48
C THR A 19 -26.75 -4.08 1.87
N ARG A 20 -27.98 -3.69 2.23
CA ARG A 20 -28.34 -3.40 3.61
C ARG A 20 -27.85 -4.58 4.45
N VAL A 21 -26.73 -4.38 5.14
CA VAL A 21 -26.26 -5.29 6.18
C VAL A 21 -27.34 -5.22 7.24
N MET A 22 -28.19 -6.25 7.28
CA MET A 22 -29.07 -6.50 8.42
C MET A 22 -28.15 -6.58 9.65
N ALA A 23 -28.48 -5.83 10.70
CA ALA A 23 -27.72 -5.86 11.95
C ALA A 23 -27.51 -7.34 12.37
N GLY A 24 -26.25 -7.78 12.40
CA GLY A 24 -25.86 -9.16 12.75
C GLY A 24 -25.35 -10.05 11.61
N MET A 25 -25.32 -9.60 10.34
CA MET A 25 -24.72 -10.38 9.24
C MET A 25 -23.78 -9.54 8.36
N SER A 26 -22.48 -9.59 8.63
CA SER A 26 -21.47 -9.03 7.72
C SER A 26 -21.44 -9.85 6.42
N ALA A 27 -22.00 -9.29 5.34
CA ALA A 27 -21.93 -9.87 4.01
C ALA A 27 -20.56 -9.54 3.39
N VAL A 28 -19.52 -10.23 3.86
CA VAL A 28 -18.14 -10.10 3.35
C VAL A 28 -18.10 -10.63 1.90
N PRO A 29 -17.67 -9.83 0.90
CA PRO A 29 -17.48 -10.32 -0.46
C PRO A 29 -16.51 -11.51 -0.49
N VAL A 30 -16.74 -12.50 -1.37
CA VAL A 30 -15.91 -13.73 -1.43
C VAL A 30 -14.41 -13.42 -1.56
N GLY A 31 -14.03 -12.47 -2.41
CA GLY A 31 -12.62 -12.08 -2.58
C GLY A 31 -12.02 -11.54 -1.28
N HIS A 32 -12.76 -10.69 -0.57
CA HIS A 32 -12.32 -10.16 0.71
C HIS A 32 -12.29 -11.24 1.81
N ALA A 33 -13.25 -12.17 1.84
CA ALA A 33 -13.22 -13.31 2.76
C ALA A 33 -12.00 -14.21 2.51
N ILE A 34 -11.64 -14.38 1.23
CA ILE A 34 -10.39 -15.03 0.83
C ILE A 34 -9.21 -14.23 1.40
N ASP A 35 -9.08 -12.94 1.11
CA ASP A 35 -7.98 -12.10 1.61
C ASP A 35 -7.83 -12.16 3.14
N LEU A 36 -8.93 -12.14 3.88
CA LEU A 36 -8.94 -12.32 5.33
C LEU A 36 -8.45 -13.70 5.74
N ALA A 37 -8.92 -14.77 5.10
CA ALA A 37 -8.41 -16.13 5.35
C ALA A 37 -6.93 -16.28 4.96
N PHE A 38 -6.42 -15.41 4.07
CA PHE A 38 -5.02 -15.32 3.70
C PHE A 38 -4.16 -14.60 4.74
N LEU A 39 -4.61 -13.41 5.19
CA LEU A 39 -3.90 -12.51 6.09
C LEU A 39 -4.03 -12.89 7.59
N PHE A 40 -5.17 -13.47 7.98
CA PHE A 40 -5.49 -13.89 9.33
C PHE A 40 -5.83 -15.40 9.34
N PRO A 41 -4.84 -16.28 9.06
CA PRO A 41 -5.09 -17.71 8.98
C PRO A 41 -5.43 -18.30 10.36
N LEU A 42 -6.42 -19.19 10.39
CA LEU A 42 -6.70 -20.01 11.58
C LEU A 42 -5.70 -21.19 11.71
N ASP A 43 -5.09 -21.65 10.60
CA ASP A 43 -4.28 -22.89 10.57
C ASP A 43 -3.02 -22.80 9.65
N GLY A 44 -2.04 -21.97 10.01
CA GLY A 44 -0.60 -22.14 9.69
C GLY A 44 -0.13 -22.61 8.29
N ARG A 45 -0.80 -22.23 7.17
CA ARG A 45 -0.38 -22.61 5.81
C ARG A 45 0.70 -21.69 5.24
N GLU A 46 1.70 -22.26 4.55
CA GLU A 46 2.79 -21.56 3.86
C GLU A 46 2.28 -20.63 2.74
N ARG A 47 2.66 -19.35 2.82
CA ARG A 47 2.32 -18.27 1.89
C ARG A 47 3.54 -17.34 1.72
N ASN A 48 3.40 -16.17 1.08
CA ASN A 48 4.45 -15.14 1.17
C ASN A 48 4.46 -14.59 2.61
N ASP A 49 5.07 -15.36 3.52
CA ASP A 49 5.03 -15.12 4.96
C ASP A 49 5.65 -13.78 5.31
N ALA A 50 6.66 -13.34 4.54
CA ALA A 50 7.25 -12.02 4.69
C ALA A 50 6.24 -10.90 4.41
N LEU A 51 5.48 -10.98 3.31
CA LEU A 51 4.45 -9.98 2.98
C LEU A 51 3.30 -10.01 3.98
N ILE A 52 2.87 -11.19 4.41
CA ILE A 52 1.79 -11.33 5.41
C ILE A 52 2.24 -10.76 6.75
N ALA A 53 3.40 -11.14 7.25
CA ALA A 53 3.95 -10.64 8.51
C ALA A 53 4.15 -9.12 8.47
N GLU A 54 4.68 -8.59 7.37
CA GLU A 54 4.88 -7.15 7.20
C GLU A 54 3.52 -6.42 7.08
N THR A 55 2.52 -6.99 6.40
CA THR A 55 1.16 -6.41 6.34
C THR A 55 0.53 -6.33 7.73
N ARG A 56 0.59 -7.43 8.49
CA ARG A 56 0.08 -7.50 9.86
C ARG A 56 0.79 -6.51 10.77
N ARG A 57 2.11 -6.42 10.67
CA ARG A 57 2.94 -5.44 11.37
C ARG A 57 2.52 -4.00 11.10
N HIS A 58 2.34 -3.64 9.83
CA HIS A 58 1.95 -2.28 9.45
C HIS A 58 0.55 -1.93 9.94
N LEU A 59 -0.39 -2.86 9.79
CA LEU A 59 -1.78 -2.70 10.21
C LEU A 59 -1.90 -2.62 11.75
N GLY A 60 -1.31 -3.57 12.47
CA GLY A 60 -1.29 -3.61 13.92
C GLY A 60 -0.61 -2.36 14.50
N GLY A 61 0.55 -1.98 13.97
CA GLY A 61 1.26 -0.78 14.44
C GLY A 61 0.48 0.51 14.21
N CYS A 62 -0.25 0.62 13.10
CA CYS A 62 -1.14 1.77 12.88
C CYS A 62 -2.30 1.80 13.86
N LEU A 63 -2.93 0.66 14.13
CA LEU A 63 -3.98 0.55 15.13
C LEU A 63 -3.47 0.88 16.53
N THR A 64 -2.28 0.41 16.91
CA THR A 64 -1.68 0.78 18.21
C THR A 64 -1.38 2.28 18.28
N ALA A 65 -0.84 2.89 17.22
CA ALA A 65 -0.57 4.33 17.22
C ALA A 65 -1.87 5.16 17.38
N ILE A 66 -2.95 4.74 16.72
CA ILE A 66 -4.26 5.38 16.82
C ILE A 66 -4.87 5.13 18.21
N GLU A 67 -4.76 3.93 18.77
CA GLU A 67 -5.20 3.62 20.13
C GLU A 67 -4.52 4.49 21.17
N ILE A 68 -3.19 4.64 21.09
CA ILE A 68 -2.43 5.54 21.97
C ILE A 68 -2.95 6.98 21.84
N ALA A 69 -3.24 7.42 20.61
CA ALA A 69 -3.77 8.75 20.37
C ALA A 69 -5.18 8.95 20.95
N PHE A 70 -6.05 7.93 20.91
CA PHE A 70 -7.35 7.95 21.59
C PHE A 70 -7.21 8.00 23.10
N ARG A 71 -6.36 7.15 23.69
CA ARG A 71 -6.11 7.14 25.15
C ARG A 71 -5.62 8.50 25.62
N ALA A 72 -4.71 9.13 24.88
CA ALA A 72 -4.24 10.48 25.17
C ALA A 72 -5.34 11.55 25.01
N ALA A 73 -6.20 11.43 23.99
CA ALA A 73 -7.28 12.39 23.75
C ALA A 73 -8.42 12.28 24.79
N LEU A 74 -8.62 11.11 25.38
CA LEU A 74 -9.68 10.80 26.34
C LEU A 74 -9.21 10.77 27.79
N GLN A 75 -7.95 11.14 28.06
CA GLN A 75 -7.36 11.09 29.41
C GLN A 75 -8.12 11.94 30.44
N ASP A 76 -8.74 13.04 30.01
CA ASP A 76 -9.47 13.96 30.87
C ASP A 76 -10.94 13.51 31.10
N GLU A 77 -11.41 12.52 30.36
CA GLU A 77 -12.72 11.89 30.52
C GLU A 77 -12.62 10.77 31.58
N ALA A 78 -12.60 11.16 32.86
CA ALA A 78 -12.35 10.27 34.01
C ALA A 78 -13.01 8.86 33.95
N PRO A 79 -14.31 8.69 33.63
CA PRO A 79 -14.90 7.35 33.57
C PRO A 79 -14.37 6.50 32.40
N ILE A 80 -14.01 7.14 31.28
CA ILE A 80 -13.45 6.46 30.10
C ILE A 80 -12.00 6.10 30.37
N ALA A 81 -11.20 7.05 30.88
CA ALA A 81 -9.81 6.84 31.22
C ALA A 81 -9.66 5.71 32.25
N ALA A 82 -10.45 5.72 33.33
CA ALA A 82 -10.41 4.68 34.35
C ALA A 82 -10.73 3.29 33.78
N ALA A 83 -11.75 3.17 32.91
CA ALA A 83 -12.09 1.91 32.27
C ALA A 83 -11.00 1.39 31.32
N LEU A 84 -10.31 2.30 30.60
CA LEU A 84 -9.20 1.93 29.71
C LEU A 84 -7.92 1.59 30.48
N ASP A 85 -7.70 2.18 31.66
CA ASP A 85 -6.53 1.93 32.51
C ASP A 85 -6.55 0.54 33.16
N GLU A 86 -7.72 -0.09 33.28
CA GLU A 86 -7.84 -1.51 33.65
C GLU A 86 -7.19 -2.44 32.59
N TRP A 87 -6.98 -1.94 31.38
CA TRP A 87 -6.42 -2.66 30.23
C TRP A 87 -5.20 -1.91 29.67
N PRO A 88 -4.02 -2.03 30.29
CA PRO A 88 -2.83 -1.28 29.88
C PRO A 88 -2.24 -1.75 28.55
N ASP A 89 -2.52 -2.98 28.13
CA ASP A 89 -2.03 -3.54 26.87
C ASP A 89 -2.89 -3.07 25.67
N PRO A 90 -2.33 -3.03 24.44
CA PRO A 90 -3.08 -2.65 23.23
C PRO A 90 -4.30 -3.57 22.99
N LEU A 91 -5.47 -2.95 22.83
CA LEU A 91 -6.76 -3.63 22.70
C LEU A 91 -7.20 -3.81 21.24
N CYS A 92 -6.88 -2.84 20.38
CA CYS A 92 -7.42 -2.79 19.02
C CYS A 92 -6.90 -3.94 18.17
N TRP A 93 -5.59 -4.20 18.18
CA TRP A 93 -5.00 -5.22 17.32
C TRP A 93 -5.47 -6.66 17.65
N PRO A 94 -5.51 -7.10 18.93
CA PRO A 94 -6.10 -8.40 19.28
C PRO A 94 -7.58 -8.50 18.86
N THR A 95 -8.35 -7.43 19.03
CA THR A 95 -9.77 -7.39 18.62
C THR A 95 -9.91 -7.59 17.11
N ILE A 96 -9.07 -6.96 16.31
CA ILE A 96 -9.06 -7.12 14.85
C ILE A 96 -8.60 -8.50 14.41
N CYS A 97 -7.63 -9.10 15.09
CA CYS A 97 -7.27 -10.50 14.84
C CYS A 97 -8.44 -11.45 15.10
N ALA A 98 -9.28 -11.17 16.10
CA ALA A 98 -10.47 -11.94 16.40
C ALA A 98 -11.66 -11.63 15.47
N GLN A 99 -11.75 -10.40 14.95
CA GLN A 99 -12.84 -9.91 14.10
C GLN A 99 -12.29 -9.19 12.85
N PRO A 100 -11.63 -9.90 11.94
CA PRO A 100 -10.94 -9.29 10.80
C PRO A 100 -11.89 -8.66 9.77
N THR A 101 -13.19 -9.00 9.84
CA THR A 101 -14.26 -8.45 8.99
C THR A 101 -14.61 -6.99 9.30
N MET A 102 -14.02 -6.42 10.36
CA MET A 102 -14.10 -4.97 10.65
C MET A 102 -13.29 -4.12 9.67
N LEU A 103 -12.37 -4.73 8.92
CA LEU A 103 -11.53 -4.03 7.94
C LEU A 103 -12.10 -4.18 6.54
N GLY A 104 -12.18 -3.07 5.81
CA GLY A 104 -12.59 -3.02 4.43
C GLY A 104 -11.54 -3.60 3.48
N PRO A 105 -11.96 -4.18 2.34
CA PRO A 105 -11.04 -4.64 1.30
C PRO A 105 -10.06 -3.56 0.80
N PRO A 106 -10.49 -2.29 0.54
CA PRO A 106 -9.58 -1.24 0.09
C PRO A 106 -8.45 -0.93 1.09
N LEU A 107 -8.75 -0.86 2.39
CA LEU A 107 -7.75 -0.66 3.43
C LEU A 107 -6.74 -1.81 3.45
N LEU A 108 -7.21 -3.05 3.36
CA LEU A 108 -6.32 -4.22 3.34
C LEU A 108 -5.40 -4.24 2.12
N ALA A 109 -5.94 -3.96 0.93
CA ALA A 109 -5.15 -3.85 -0.28
C ALA A 109 -4.07 -2.75 -0.15
N HIS A 110 -4.43 -1.60 0.44
CA HIS A 110 -3.49 -0.53 0.71
C HIS A 110 -2.40 -0.95 1.71
N MET A 111 -2.75 -1.66 2.79
CA MET A 111 -1.79 -2.14 3.78
C MET A 111 -0.84 -3.20 3.20
N GLN A 112 -1.33 -4.07 2.31
CA GLN A 112 -0.50 -5.00 1.57
C GLN A 112 0.46 -4.26 0.63
N MET A 113 0.00 -3.26 -0.10
CA MET A 113 0.85 -2.40 -0.95
C MET A 113 1.94 -1.73 -0.13
N ARG A 114 1.57 -1.13 1.00
CA ARG A 114 2.52 -0.50 1.93
C ARG A 114 3.56 -1.50 2.44
N ALA A 115 3.15 -2.68 2.88
CA ALA A 115 4.06 -3.74 3.32
C ALA A 115 4.98 -4.24 2.20
N GLY A 116 4.44 -4.39 0.98
CA GLY A 116 5.24 -4.74 -0.19
C GLY A 116 6.34 -3.71 -0.46
N ILE A 117 6.01 -2.42 -0.37
CA ILE A 117 7.01 -1.34 -0.49
C ILE A 117 8.04 -1.43 0.63
N SER A 118 7.64 -1.65 1.88
CA SER A 118 8.57 -1.81 3.00
C SER A 118 9.56 -2.97 2.77
N LEU A 119 9.09 -4.10 2.23
CA LEU A 119 9.97 -5.23 1.88
C LEU A 119 11.00 -4.86 0.81
N LEU A 120 10.59 -4.12 -0.23
CA LEU A 120 11.50 -3.63 -1.26
C LEU A 120 12.52 -2.62 -0.70
N LEU A 121 12.07 -1.72 0.18
CA LEU A 121 12.93 -0.73 0.83
C LEU A 121 13.97 -1.38 1.76
N ARG A 122 13.62 -2.45 2.51
CA ARG A 122 14.57 -3.16 3.39
C ARG A 122 15.75 -3.76 2.63
N GLN A 123 15.53 -4.25 1.41
CA GLN A 123 16.63 -4.77 0.59
C GLN A 123 17.59 -3.68 0.13
N SER A 124 17.13 -2.42 0.04
CA SER A 124 18.00 -1.28 -0.28
C SER A 124 19.03 -1.00 0.81
N GLY A 125 18.78 -1.44 2.05
CA GLY A 125 19.69 -1.28 3.19
C GLY A 125 20.61 -2.47 3.47
N CYS A 126 20.48 -3.58 2.74
CA CYS A 126 21.35 -4.74 2.92
C CYS A 126 22.51 -4.68 1.91
N PRO A 127 23.77 -4.51 2.35
CA PRO A 127 24.92 -4.57 1.46
C PRO A 127 25.15 -6.02 1.08
N GLU A 128 24.45 -6.51 0.05
CA GLU A 128 24.91 -7.70 -0.63
C GLU A 128 26.24 -7.34 -1.33
N GLY A 129 27.25 -8.15 -1.06
CA GLY A 129 28.64 -7.92 -1.39
C GLY A 129 28.88 -7.49 -2.83
N GLU A 130 29.93 -6.67 -2.99
CA GLU A 130 30.36 -6.03 -4.24
C GLU A 130 29.43 -4.89 -4.70
N SER A 131 29.22 -3.90 -3.83
CA SER A 131 29.06 -2.54 -4.33
C SER A 131 30.38 -2.17 -5.02
N ALA A 132 30.40 -2.29 -6.34
CA ALA A 132 31.49 -1.78 -7.16
C ALA A 132 31.79 -0.35 -6.71
N GLU A 133 33.00 -0.17 -6.19
CA GLU A 133 33.60 1.13 -5.91
C GLU A 133 33.63 1.92 -7.23
N GLY A 134 32.58 2.69 -7.44
CA GLY A 134 32.52 3.80 -8.37
C GLY A 134 31.60 4.80 -7.71
N GLU A 135 32.01 6.05 -7.61
CA GLU A 135 31.14 7.15 -7.20
C GLU A 135 29.88 7.12 -8.07
N VAL A 136 28.82 6.46 -7.58
CA VAL A 136 27.54 6.44 -8.27
C VAL A 136 26.99 7.84 -8.03
N ASP A 137 27.05 8.68 -9.07
CA ASP A 137 26.33 9.94 -9.11
C ASP A 137 24.94 9.72 -8.48
N SER A 138 24.68 10.41 -7.37
CA SER A 138 23.38 10.43 -6.70
C SER A 138 22.28 10.57 -7.74
N VAL A 139 21.15 9.82 -7.61
CA VAL A 139 20.04 9.85 -8.58
C VAL A 139 19.69 11.27 -9.03
N LEU A 140 19.85 12.24 -8.12
CA LEU A 140 19.55 13.64 -8.35
C LEU A 140 20.75 14.53 -8.00
N PRO A 141 21.03 15.58 -8.79
CA PRO A 141 22.07 16.56 -8.49
C PRO A 141 21.77 17.26 -7.16
N ALA A 142 22.73 17.20 -6.24
CA ALA A 142 22.62 17.70 -4.86
C ALA A 142 22.67 19.24 -4.73
N ASP A 143 22.75 19.95 -5.86
CA ASP A 143 23.00 21.39 -5.90
C ASP A 143 21.75 22.23 -5.60
N ASP A 144 20.54 21.64 -5.74
CA ASP A 144 19.28 22.30 -5.41
C ASP A 144 18.86 21.99 -3.96
N PRO A 145 18.86 22.99 -3.04
CA PRO A 145 18.54 22.75 -1.64
C PRO A 145 17.10 22.23 -1.45
N THR A 146 16.16 22.62 -2.31
CA THR A 146 14.75 22.21 -2.18
C THR A 146 14.55 20.73 -2.48
N ILE A 147 15.24 20.23 -3.51
CA ILE A 147 15.25 18.81 -3.88
C ILE A 147 15.94 17.99 -2.80
N ARG A 148 17.05 18.48 -2.25
CA ARG A 148 17.77 17.82 -1.16
C ARG A 148 16.89 17.70 0.10
N ASP A 149 16.14 18.75 0.43
CA ASP A 149 15.23 18.75 1.58
C ASP A 149 14.07 17.76 1.34
N ALA A 150 13.50 17.72 0.14
CA ALA A 150 12.45 16.76 -0.21
C ALA A 150 12.95 15.30 -0.22
N LEU A 151 14.17 15.05 -0.67
CA LEU A 151 14.80 13.72 -0.59
C LEU A 151 15.07 13.29 0.84
N SER A 152 15.46 14.24 1.70
CA SER A 152 15.66 13.99 3.13
C SER A 152 14.32 13.69 3.82
N ALA A 153 13.26 14.43 3.47
CA ALA A 153 11.90 14.14 3.91
C ALA A 153 11.42 12.76 3.45
N LEU A 154 11.74 12.37 2.21
CA LEU A 154 11.42 11.04 1.67
C LEU A 154 12.12 9.95 2.47
N ALA A 155 13.43 10.07 2.68
CA ALA A 155 14.21 9.10 3.45
C ALA A 155 13.71 8.96 4.89
N LEU A 156 13.32 10.07 5.53
CA LEU A 156 12.71 10.04 6.87
C LEU A 156 11.34 9.35 6.85
N ALA A 157 10.52 9.58 5.82
CA ALA A 157 9.22 8.94 5.69
C ALA A 157 9.34 7.44 5.41
N GLU A 158 10.25 7.03 4.52
CA GLU A 158 10.62 5.64 4.27
C GLU A 158 11.13 4.98 5.56
N GLY A 159 12.01 5.66 6.30
CA GLY A 159 12.54 5.18 7.58
C GLY A 159 11.45 4.86 8.61
N ARG A 160 10.36 5.64 8.64
CA ARG A 160 9.21 5.35 9.52
C ARG A 160 8.51 4.05 9.15
N TRP A 161 8.43 3.69 7.87
CA TRP A 161 7.88 2.40 7.42
C TRP A 161 8.83 1.23 7.70
N LEU A 162 10.13 1.50 7.78
CA LEU A 162 11.17 0.49 8.01
C LEU A 162 11.44 0.17 9.49
N LEU A 163 10.85 0.91 10.43
CA LEU A 163 11.05 0.68 11.86
C LEU A 163 10.78 -0.79 12.21
N THR A 164 11.76 -1.46 12.83
CA THR A 164 11.67 -2.85 13.29
C THR A 164 10.87 -2.97 14.59
N GLY A 165 10.12 -4.06 14.79
CA GLY A 165 9.24 -4.21 15.94
C GLY A 165 8.30 -5.42 15.86
N GLY A 166 7.45 -5.58 16.88
CA GLY A 166 6.29 -6.47 16.86
C GLY A 166 5.06 -5.83 16.21
N GLU A 167 3.98 -6.61 16.02
CA GLU A 167 2.71 -6.11 15.47
C GLU A 167 2.01 -5.11 16.40
N ASP A 168 2.34 -5.14 17.67
CA ASP A 168 1.85 -4.27 18.74
C ASP A 168 2.63 -2.95 18.85
N GLN A 169 3.77 -2.81 18.17
CA GLN A 169 4.57 -1.58 18.26
C GLN A 169 3.99 -0.47 17.37
N PRO A 170 3.83 0.76 17.90
CA PRO A 170 3.19 1.83 17.17
C PRO A 170 3.95 2.22 15.92
N LEU A 171 3.20 2.36 14.83
CA LEU A 171 3.69 2.79 13.52
C LEU A 171 2.82 3.94 13.04
N ARG A 172 3.46 5.04 12.58
CA ARG A 172 2.71 6.20 12.09
C ARG A 172 1.75 5.77 10.96
N PRO A 173 0.46 6.14 11.02
CA PRO A 173 -0.53 5.81 10.00
C PRO A 173 -0.41 6.76 8.81
N ASP A 174 0.70 6.63 8.08
CA ASP A 174 0.98 7.36 6.84
C ASP A 174 0.17 6.73 5.68
N VAL A 175 -1.15 6.91 5.70
CA VAL A 175 -2.12 6.39 4.72
C VAL A 175 -3.04 7.51 4.20
N PRO A 176 -3.67 7.36 3.02
CA PRO A 176 -4.74 8.24 2.54
C PRO A 176 -5.84 8.50 3.57
N ALA A 177 -6.46 9.68 3.52
CA ALA A 177 -7.44 10.13 4.50
C ALA A 177 -8.62 9.17 4.69
N GLU A 178 -9.11 8.53 3.63
CA GLU A 178 -10.20 7.55 3.67
C GLU A 178 -9.82 6.30 4.48
N TYR A 179 -8.60 5.80 4.33
CA TYR A 179 -8.09 4.64 5.06
C TYR A 179 -7.75 5.00 6.51
N PHE A 180 -7.26 6.22 6.73
CA PHE A 180 -7.06 6.73 8.08
C PHE A 180 -8.39 6.82 8.83
N ALA A 181 -9.45 7.32 8.17
CA ALA A 181 -10.78 7.39 8.75
C ALA A 181 -11.33 6.01 9.13
N GLU A 182 -11.18 5.02 8.26
CA GLU A 182 -11.57 3.64 8.56
C GLU A 182 -10.84 3.10 9.79
N LEU A 183 -9.52 3.29 9.89
CA LEU A 183 -8.72 2.86 11.04
C LEU A 183 -9.13 3.58 12.33
N VAL A 184 -9.37 4.89 12.28
CA VAL A 184 -9.81 5.71 13.42
C VAL A 184 -11.14 5.21 13.96
N TRP A 185 -12.14 5.02 13.10
CA TRP A 185 -13.45 4.55 13.54
C TRP A 185 -13.44 3.10 13.99
N THR A 186 -12.59 2.28 13.38
CA THR A 186 -12.35 0.90 13.83
C THR A 186 -11.77 0.88 15.24
N ALA A 187 -10.73 1.69 15.51
CA ALA A 187 -10.12 1.78 16.84
C ALA A 187 -11.10 2.36 17.88
N ALA A 188 -11.85 3.40 17.51
CA ALA A 188 -12.89 3.98 18.36
C ALA A 188 -13.93 2.92 18.77
N ALA A 189 -14.42 2.12 17.83
CA ALA A 189 -15.38 1.06 18.10
C ALA A 189 -14.80 -0.04 19.02
N CYS A 190 -13.54 -0.45 18.80
CA CYS A 190 -12.86 -1.41 19.67
C CYS A 190 -12.78 -0.91 21.12
N LEU A 191 -12.35 0.34 21.31
CA LEU A 191 -12.17 0.94 22.64
C LEU A 191 -13.51 1.23 23.32
N ALA A 192 -14.46 1.84 22.60
CA ALA A 192 -15.79 2.13 23.12
C ALA A 192 -16.50 0.86 23.58
N ALA A 193 -16.39 -0.25 22.83
CA ALA A 193 -16.99 -1.52 23.20
C ALA A 193 -16.40 -2.11 24.51
N VAL A 194 -15.14 -1.81 24.84
CA VAL A 194 -14.53 -2.21 26.12
C VAL A 194 -15.07 -1.32 27.25
N VAL A 195 -15.12 -0.01 27.04
CA VAL A 195 -15.63 0.96 28.02
C VAL A 195 -17.12 0.74 28.33
N GLN A 196 -17.95 0.49 27.32
CA GLN A 196 -19.38 0.17 27.47
C GLN A 196 -19.60 -1.14 28.25
N ARG A 197 -18.70 -2.11 28.13
CA ARG A 197 -18.77 -3.35 28.94
C ARG A 197 -18.43 -3.10 30.42
N ALA A 198 -17.67 -2.06 30.71
CA ALA A 198 -17.26 -1.68 32.06
C ALA A 198 -18.21 -0.64 32.72
N SER A 199 -19.02 0.09 31.93
CA SER A 199 -19.87 1.19 32.40
C SER A 199 -21.36 0.95 32.09
N GLU A 200 -22.25 1.30 33.02
CA GLU A 200 -23.71 1.15 32.85
C GLU A 200 -24.35 2.27 31.99
N SER A 201 -23.60 3.29 31.56
CA SER A 201 -24.10 4.46 30.83
C SER A 201 -23.51 4.57 29.42
N ASP A 202 -24.37 4.60 28.40
CA ASP A 202 -23.98 4.39 26.98
C ASP A 202 -23.75 5.70 26.18
N ASP A 203 -24.66 6.69 26.30
CA ASP A 203 -24.67 7.85 25.38
C ASP A 203 -23.48 8.80 25.52
N GLY A 204 -22.96 9.01 26.74
CA GLY A 204 -21.82 9.90 26.99
C GLY A 204 -20.49 9.35 26.49
N VAL A 205 -20.35 8.02 26.46
CA VAL A 205 -19.13 7.34 26.01
C VAL A 205 -18.98 7.50 24.50
N ILE A 206 -20.05 7.24 23.74
CA ILE A 206 -20.05 7.35 22.29
C ILE A 206 -19.68 8.78 21.86
N GLY A 207 -20.33 9.79 22.46
CA GLY A 207 -20.06 11.20 22.13
C GLY A 207 -18.61 11.63 22.37
N ALA A 208 -17.96 11.13 23.42
CA ALA A 208 -16.55 11.41 23.69
C ALA A 208 -15.62 10.77 22.64
N PHE A 209 -15.87 9.51 22.25
CA PHE A 209 -15.11 8.83 21.19
C PHE A 209 -15.31 9.48 19.82
N GLU A 210 -16.52 9.95 19.49
CA GLU A 210 -16.79 10.70 18.26
C GLU A 210 -15.97 12.00 18.21
N GLN A 211 -16.00 12.79 19.28
CA GLN A 211 -15.24 14.04 19.37
C GLN A 211 -13.72 13.83 19.28
N ALA A 212 -13.21 12.82 19.99
CA ALA A 212 -11.80 12.45 19.93
C ALA A 212 -11.42 11.96 18.52
N GLY A 213 -12.26 11.13 17.90
CA GLY A 213 -12.08 10.62 16.55
C GLY A 213 -12.00 11.75 15.53
N GLU A 214 -12.96 12.68 15.54
CA GLU A 214 -12.91 13.86 14.67
C GLU A 214 -11.65 14.71 14.87
N ALA A 215 -11.19 14.85 16.12
CA ALA A 215 -9.98 15.59 16.43
C ALA A 215 -8.72 14.91 15.82
N LEU A 216 -8.68 13.58 15.82
CA LEU A 216 -7.63 12.82 15.15
C LEU A 216 -7.71 12.97 13.63
N LEU A 217 -8.90 12.84 13.04
CA LEU A 217 -9.11 13.02 11.59
C LEU A 217 -8.64 14.40 11.11
N ARG A 218 -8.95 15.47 11.86
CA ARG A 218 -8.54 16.84 11.53
C ARG A 218 -7.02 17.07 11.60
N ARG A 219 -6.30 16.25 12.38
CA ARG A 219 -4.83 16.34 12.52
C ARG A 219 -4.08 15.48 11.49
N HIS A 220 -4.79 14.62 10.77
CA HIS A 220 -4.17 13.75 9.79
C HIS A 220 -3.65 14.55 8.61
N ASP A 221 -2.41 14.28 8.23
CA ASP A 221 -1.74 14.88 7.09
C ASP A 221 -1.21 13.77 6.19
N GLU A 222 -1.96 13.47 5.13
CA GLU A 222 -1.58 12.47 4.13
C GLU A 222 -0.35 12.88 3.32
N ALA A 223 -0.07 14.19 3.19
CA ALA A 223 1.07 14.69 2.43
C ALA A 223 2.42 14.36 3.10
N ALA A 224 2.42 14.00 4.39
CA ALA A 224 3.60 13.53 5.11
C ALA A 224 4.00 12.07 4.76
N GLY A 225 3.19 11.36 3.96
CA GLY A 225 3.45 9.98 3.57
C GLY A 225 4.56 9.82 2.52
N PRO A 226 5.24 8.65 2.44
CA PRO A 226 6.34 8.45 1.49
C PRO A 226 5.96 8.62 0.01
N MET A 227 4.77 8.16 -0.39
CA MET A 227 4.30 8.27 -1.79
C MET A 227 4.09 9.75 -2.22
N PRO A 228 3.28 10.57 -1.51
CA PRO A 228 3.16 11.99 -1.83
C PRO A 228 4.49 12.75 -1.83
N ILE A 229 5.40 12.41 -0.90
CA ILE A 229 6.73 13.05 -0.87
C ILE A 229 7.55 12.67 -2.12
N ALA A 230 7.52 11.42 -2.57
CA ALA A 230 8.18 11.02 -3.82
C ALA A 230 7.63 11.78 -5.03
N GLU A 231 6.31 12.02 -5.08
CA GLU A 231 5.69 12.84 -6.12
C GLU A 231 6.11 14.32 -6.04
N VAL A 232 6.27 14.87 -4.83
CA VAL A 232 6.81 16.21 -4.61
C VAL A 232 8.22 16.32 -5.18
N VAL A 233 9.09 15.33 -4.92
CA VAL A 233 10.45 15.28 -5.48
C VAL A 233 10.40 15.29 -7.01
N VAL A 234 9.59 14.42 -7.61
CA VAL A 234 9.43 14.35 -9.08
C VAL A 234 8.89 15.65 -9.66
N ARG A 235 7.97 16.33 -8.97
CA ARG A 235 7.45 17.63 -9.38
C ARG A 235 8.51 18.73 -9.31
N GLN A 236 9.34 18.74 -8.27
CA GLN A 236 10.45 19.70 -8.12
C GLN A 236 11.56 19.52 -9.15
N LEU A 237 11.73 18.30 -9.68
CA LEU A 237 12.67 18.07 -10.78
C LEU A 237 12.24 18.76 -12.08
N GLY A 238 10.95 18.97 -12.29
CA GLY A 238 10.41 19.57 -13.52
C GLY A 238 10.79 18.73 -14.73
N ASP A 239 11.30 19.37 -15.78
CA ASP A 239 11.72 18.69 -17.02
C ASP A 239 12.88 17.71 -16.80
N ARG A 240 13.65 17.87 -15.71
CA ARG A 240 14.73 16.93 -15.35
C ARG A 240 14.19 15.54 -14.99
N ALA A 241 12.93 15.42 -14.56
CA ALA A 241 12.30 14.13 -14.30
C ALA A 241 12.20 13.25 -15.58
N ASP A 242 12.23 13.88 -16.75
CA ASP A 242 12.12 13.23 -18.05
C ASP A 242 13.51 12.92 -18.67
N ALA A 243 14.60 13.18 -17.94
CA ALA A 243 15.96 12.90 -18.38
C ALA A 243 16.17 11.41 -18.74
N PRO A 244 16.91 11.11 -19.82
CA PRO A 244 17.23 9.72 -20.19
C PRO A 244 18.05 9.06 -19.08
N GLY A 245 17.76 7.79 -18.79
CA GLY A 245 18.49 7.02 -17.77
C GLY A 245 18.07 7.26 -16.31
N LEU A 246 17.30 8.32 -15.99
CA LEU A 246 16.90 8.60 -14.60
C LEU A 246 16.09 7.47 -13.95
N LEU A 247 15.22 6.80 -14.71
CA LEU A 247 14.49 5.61 -14.26
C LEU A 247 15.42 4.44 -13.97
N THR A 248 16.36 4.16 -14.87
CA THR A 248 17.37 3.11 -14.68
C THR A 248 18.23 3.41 -13.45
N LEU A 249 18.58 4.68 -13.22
CA LEU A 249 19.35 5.13 -12.06
C LEU A 249 18.56 4.99 -10.75
N ALA A 250 17.26 5.37 -10.75
CA ALA A 250 16.38 5.15 -9.60
C ALA A 250 16.25 3.66 -9.26
N LEU A 251 16.12 2.81 -10.27
CA LEU A 251 16.03 1.36 -10.10
C LEU A 251 17.35 0.75 -9.60
N SER A 252 18.50 1.17 -10.15
CA SER A 252 19.82 0.66 -9.74
C SER A 252 20.19 1.07 -8.31
N GLN A 253 19.80 2.28 -7.89
CA GLN A 253 19.94 2.74 -6.50
C GLN A 253 18.81 2.24 -5.58
N ARG A 254 17.97 1.31 -6.06
CA ARG A 254 16.85 0.69 -5.32
C ARG A 254 15.88 1.73 -4.73
N ARG A 255 15.77 2.92 -5.33
CA ARG A 255 14.85 4.00 -4.94
C ARG A 255 13.45 3.73 -5.48
N PHE A 256 12.80 2.70 -4.94
CA PHE A 256 11.54 2.18 -5.48
C PHE A 256 10.42 3.23 -5.58
N LEU A 257 10.22 4.05 -4.53
CA LEU A 257 9.19 5.09 -4.53
C LEU A 257 9.47 6.19 -5.56
N LEU A 258 10.74 6.58 -5.70
CA LEU A 258 11.14 7.56 -6.71
C LEU A 258 11.00 6.98 -8.13
N PHE A 259 11.40 5.73 -8.35
CA PHE A 259 11.16 5.01 -9.61
C PHE A 259 9.66 4.98 -9.96
N THR A 260 8.82 4.66 -8.98
CA THR A 260 7.36 4.61 -9.13
C THR A 260 6.79 5.96 -9.52
N ALA A 261 7.17 7.04 -8.82
CA ALA A 261 6.69 8.40 -9.12
C ALA A 261 7.18 8.92 -10.49
N LEU A 262 8.42 8.60 -10.88
CA LEU A 262 8.96 8.91 -12.20
C LEU A 262 8.21 8.16 -13.31
N ALA A 263 7.96 6.87 -13.11
CA ALA A 263 7.21 6.02 -14.03
C ALA A 263 5.77 6.53 -14.17
N ALA A 264 5.11 6.84 -13.06
CA ALA A 264 3.76 7.40 -12.99
C ALA A 264 3.64 8.70 -13.79
N ARG A 265 4.58 9.64 -13.60
CA ARG A 265 4.66 10.88 -14.39
C ARG A 265 4.74 10.60 -15.89
N ARG A 266 5.69 9.76 -16.33
CA ARG A 266 5.89 9.47 -17.76
C ARG A 266 4.72 8.73 -18.39
N LEU A 267 4.09 7.84 -17.63
CA LEU A 267 2.95 7.05 -18.09
C LEU A 267 1.62 7.78 -17.93
N ARG A 268 1.59 8.94 -17.25
CA ARG A 268 0.36 9.68 -16.91
C ARG A 268 -0.63 8.80 -16.13
N MET A 269 -0.12 8.16 -15.09
CA MET A 269 -0.86 7.29 -14.17
C MET A 269 -0.62 7.77 -12.74
N GLU A 270 -1.47 7.36 -11.80
CA GLU A 270 -1.25 7.61 -10.37
C GLU A 270 -0.09 6.74 -9.84
N SER A 271 0.72 7.28 -8.92
CA SER A 271 1.86 6.52 -8.36
C SER A 271 1.39 5.28 -7.60
N THR A 272 0.26 5.38 -6.90
CA THR A 272 -0.39 4.25 -6.21
C THR A 272 -0.76 3.14 -7.20
N GLN A 273 -1.28 3.50 -8.37
CA GLN A 273 -1.62 2.55 -9.41
C GLN A 273 -0.37 1.87 -10.00
N VAL A 274 0.71 2.62 -10.23
CA VAL A 274 1.97 2.04 -10.70
C VAL A 274 2.57 1.10 -9.65
N ALA A 275 2.56 1.49 -8.38
CA ALA A 275 3.01 0.63 -7.27
C ALA A 275 2.20 -0.67 -7.22
N ASP A 276 0.85 -0.60 -7.30
CA ASP A 276 -0.03 -1.77 -7.32
C ASP A 276 0.31 -2.73 -8.47
N ILE A 277 0.52 -2.21 -9.68
CA ILE A 277 0.93 -3.02 -10.84
C ILE A 277 2.28 -3.69 -10.60
N LEU A 278 3.28 -2.95 -10.10
CA LEU A 278 4.62 -3.47 -9.83
C LEU A 278 4.61 -4.55 -8.74
N LEU A 279 3.83 -4.38 -7.67
CA LEU A 279 3.79 -5.30 -6.55
C LEU A 279 2.92 -6.53 -6.82
N PHE A 280 1.73 -6.34 -7.39
CA PHE A 280 0.69 -7.37 -7.43
C PHE A 280 0.08 -7.61 -8.82
N GLY A 281 0.25 -6.69 -9.77
CA GLY A 281 -0.26 -6.84 -11.14
C GLY A 281 0.32 -8.05 -11.90
N PRO A 282 -0.33 -8.52 -12.97
CA PRO A 282 0.25 -9.52 -13.88
C PRO A 282 1.63 -9.10 -14.41
N VAL A 283 2.53 -10.06 -14.61
CA VAL A 283 3.88 -9.77 -15.11
C VAL A 283 3.84 -9.15 -16.51
N GLU A 284 2.83 -9.47 -17.30
CA GLU A 284 2.55 -8.88 -18.59
C GLU A 284 2.31 -7.36 -18.50
N GLN A 285 1.70 -6.88 -17.41
CA GLN A 285 1.52 -5.44 -17.18
C GLN A 285 2.84 -4.77 -16.81
N ILE A 286 3.73 -5.46 -16.08
CA ILE A 286 5.09 -4.98 -15.80
C ILE A 286 5.89 -4.88 -17.10
N ALA A 287 5.78 -5.89 -17.99
CA ALA A 287 6.41 -5.86 -19.30
C ALA A 287 5.91 -4.69 -20.14
N ALA A 288 4.59 -4.48 -20.21
CA ALA A 288 4.01 -3.33 -20.91
C ALA A 288 4.49 -1.99 -20.33
N LEU A 289 4.57 -1.89 -19.01
CA LEU A 289 5.08 -0.72 -18.30
C LEU A 289 6.54 -0.44 -18.67
N SER A 290 7.41 -1.43 -18.53
CA SER A 290 8.83 -1.31 -18.85
C SER A 290 9.05 -0.93 -20.32
N ARG A 291 8.31 -1.55 -21.25
CA ARG A 291 8.40 -1.27 -22.69
C ARG A 291 7.93 0.14 -23.03
N SER A 292 6.82 0.60 -22.44
CA SER A 292 6.26 1.95 -22.68
C SER A 292 7.14 3.06 -22.07
N LEU A 293 7.95 2.73 -21.06
CA LEU A 293 8.98 3.62 -20.51
C LEU A 293 10.27 3.64 -21.33
N GLY A 294 10.36 2.84 -22.40
CA GLY A 294 11.57 2.71 -23.22
C GLY A 294 12.65 1.83 -22.59
N GLY A 295 12.30 0.95 -21.64
CA GLY A 295 13.25 0.07 -20.97
C GLY A 295 13.90 -0.93 -21.93
N SER A 296 15.21 -1.11 -21.78
CA SER A 296 15.95 -2.18 -22.46
C SER A 296 15.59 -3.56 -21.89
N ASP A 297 16.01 -4.63 -22.57
CA ASP A 297 15.84 -6.00 -22.07
C ASP A 297 16.53 -6.18 -20.70
N SER A 298 17.70 -5.55 -20.51
CA SER A 298 18.42 -5.56 -19.24
C SER A 298 17.67 -4.79 -18.15
N ASP A 299 17.09 -3.63 -18.46
CA ASP A 299 16.28 -2.87 -17.48
C ASP A 299 15.08 -3.68 -17.01
N TYR A 300 14.40 -4.39 -17.92
CA TYR A 300 13.27 -5.24 -17.57
C TYR A 300 13.67 -6.40 -16.66
N VAL A 301 14.78 -7.09 -16.98
CA VAL A 301 15.31 -8.16 -16.11
C VAL A 301 15.70 -7.62 -14.74
N HIS A 302 16.38 -6.46 -14.68
CA HIS A 302 16.73 -5.81 -13.42
C HIS A 302 15.49 -5.44 -12.60
N LEU A 303 14.43 -4.95 -13.25
CA LEU A 303 13.16 -4.66 -12.59
C LEU A 303 12.54 -5.93 -12.00
N LEU A 304 12.50 -7.04 -12.74
CA LEU A 304 11.98 -8.31 -12.22
C LEU A 304 12.79 -8.82 -11.03
N LEU A 305 14.13 -8.71 -11.09
CA LEU A 305 15.00 -9.09 -9.98
C LEU A 305 14.72 -8.23 -8.73
N ALA A 306 14.56 -6.92 -8.91
CA ALA A 306 14.22 -6.01 -7.81
C ALA A 306 12.87 -6.32 -7.16
N LEU A 307 11.91 -6.90 -7.90
CA LEU A 307 10.57 -7.22 -7.40
C LEU A 307 10.44 -8.61 -6.72
N ARG A 308 11.48 -9.45 -6.76
CA ARG A 308 11.49 -10.78 -6.12
C ARG A 308 11.02 -10.82 -4.66
N PRO A 309 11.32 -9.84 -3.78
CA PRO A 309 10.98 -9.92 -2.35
C PRO A 309 9.48 -9.98 -2.10
N VAL A 310 8.70 -9.36 -2.98
CA VAL A 310 7.24 -9.31 -2.92
C VAL A 310 6.58 -10.28 -3.89
N ARG A 311 7.32 -10.76 -4.89
CA ARG A 311 6.87 -11.71 -5.90
C ARG A 311 7.69 -13.00 -5.89
N PRO A 312 7.41 -13.94 -4.96
CA PRO A 312 8.16 -15.20 -4.88
C PRO A 312 8.02 -16.08 -6.13
N SER A 313 7.02 -15.82 -6.99
CA SER A 313 6.86 -16.50 -8.29
C SER A 313 7.93 -16.12 -9.32
N LEU A 314 8.70 -15.04 -9.11
CA LEU A 314 9.81 -14.62 -9.97
C LEU A 314 11.10 -15.40 -9.67
N ALA A 315 11.05 -16.73 -9.86
CA ALA A 315 12.24 -17.58 -9.87
C ALA A 315 13.12 -17.30 -11.10
N ASP A 316 14.40 -17.66 -11.06
CA ASP A 316 15.35 -17.40 -12.16
C ASP A 316 14.84 -17.94 -13.51
N ALA A 317 14.28 -19.16 -13.53
CA ALA A 317 13.68 -19.74 -14.72
C ALA A 317 12.47 -18.93 -15.24
N ALA A 318 11.64 -18.41 -14.32
CA ALA A 318 10.50 -17.57 -14.70
C ALA A 318 10.99 -16.25 -15.31
N ILE A 319 12.04 -15.64 -14.74
CA ILE A 319 12.64 -14.40 -15.26
C ILE A 319 13.19 -14.60 -16.67
N VAL A 320 13.88 -15.72 -16.95
CA VAL A 320 14.38 -16.04 -18.30
C VAL A 320 13.23 -16.13 -19.31
N VAL A 321 12.14 -16.83 -18.97
CA VAL A 321 10.95 -16.93 -19.83
C VAL A 321 10.32 -15.56 -20.07
N GLN A 322 10.23 -14.72 -19.04
CA GLN A 322 9.66 -13.38 -19.16
C GLN A 322 10.55 -12.45 -19.98
N ALA A 323 11.87 -12.58 -19.90
CA ALA A 323 12.81 -11.81 -20.72
C ALA A 323 12.67 -12.16 -22.22
N GLU A 324 12.40 -13.42 -22.54
CA GLU A 324 12.13 -13.84 -23.91
C GLU A 324 10.78 -13.30 -24.44
N ARG A 325 9.74 -13.33 -23.61
CA ARG A 325 8.44 -12.69 -23.92
C ARG A 325 8.56 -11.17 -24.07
N TYR A 326 9.38 -10.53 -23.25
CA TYR A 326 9.60 -9.10 -23.33
C TYR A 326 10.22 -8.70 -24.66
N ARG A 327 11.19 -9.48 -25.16
CA ARG A 327 11.83 -9.26 -26.47
C ARG A 327 10.87 -9.34 -27.64
N SER A 328 9.83 -10.18 -27.55
CA SER A 328 8.80 -10.29 -28.58
C SER A 328 7.63 -9.31 -28.42
N LEU A 329 7.57 -8.56 -27.31
CA LEU A 329 6.50 -7.58 -27.07
C LEU A 329 6.71 -6.32 -27.93
N ALA A 330 5.78 -6.08 -28.86
CA ALA A 330 5.81 -4.90 -29.70
C ALA A 330 5.50 -3.62 -28.88
N PRO A 331 6.17 -2.49 -29.16
CA PRO A 331 5.89 -1.22 -28.48
C PRO A 331 4.43 -0.79 -28.54
N MET A 332 3.77 -1.00 -29.69
CA MET A 332 2.35 -0.66 -29.87
C MET A 332 1.41 -1.44 -28.94
N ASP A 333 1.71 -2.71 -28.67
CA ASP A 333 0.90 -3.55 -27.78
C ASP A 333 1.08 -3.14 -26.31
N ALA A 334 2.31 -2.76 -25.95
CA ALA A 334 2.62 -2.19 -24.65
C ALA A 334 1.86 -0.87 -24.43
N ASP A 335 1.93 0.05 -25.40
CA ASP A 335 1.22 1.34 -25.34
C ASP A 335 -0.30 1.15 -25.27
N ALA A 336 -0.86 0.20 -26.02
CA ALA A 336 -2.28 -0.12 -25.95
C ALA A 336 -2.69 -0.61 -24.55
N THR A 337 -1.86 -1.44 -23.92
CA THR A 337 -2.06 -1.93 -22.56
C THR A 337 -2.01 -0.79 -21.55
N ILE A 338 -1.00 0.09 -21.63
CA ILE A 338 -0.89 1.26 -20.74
C ILE A 338 -2.05 2.23 -20.95
N ASN A 339 -2.46 2.49 -22.20
CA ASN A 339 -3.62 3.33 -22.49
C ASN A 339 -4.90 2.79 -21.86
N ALA A 340 -5.09 1.47 -21.86
CA ALA A 340 -6.19 0.86 -21.13
C ALA A 340 -6.04 1.11 -19.63
N LEU A 341 -4.85 0.89 -19.06
CA LEU A 341 -4.60 1.07 -17.61
C LEU A 341 -4.83 2.50 -17.12
N ARG A 342 -4.59 3.54 -17.93
CA ARG A 342 -4.92 4.94 -17.60
C ARG A 342 -6.40 5.18 -17.30
N THR A 343 -7.28 4.31 -17.81
CA THR A 343 -8.71 4.43 -17.56
C THR A 343 -9.03 3.99 -16.11
N PRO A 344 -9.85 4.73 -15.35
CA PRO A 344 -10.20 4.36 -13.97
C PRO A 344 -10.69 2.90 -13.86
N ALA A 345 -10.17 2.15 -12.89
CA ALA A 345 -10.44 0.72 -12.74
C ALA A 345 -11.94 0.41 -12.62
N ALA A 346 -12.68 1.22 -11.83
CA ALA A 346 -14.13 1.08 -11.68
C ALA A 346 -14.88 1.26 -13.01
N PHE A 347 -14.44 2.19 -13.86
CA PHE A 347 -15.04 2.38 -15.19
C PHE A 347 -14.69 1.23 -16.12
N ARG A 348 -13.44 0.76 -16.12
CA ARG A 348 -13.01 -0.42 -16.88
C ARG A 348 -13.81 -1.67 -16.53
N ALA A 349 -13.99 -1.94 -15.23
CA ALA A 349 -14.77 -3.08 -14.76
C ALA A 349 -16.22 -3.03 -15.28
N LYS A 350 -16.84 -1.85 -15.29
CA LYS A 350 -18.18 -1.63 -15.86
C LYS A 350 -18.21 -1.84 -17.37
N LEU A 351 -17.23 -1.31 -18.11
CA LEU A 351 -17.12 -1.53 -19.55
C LEU A 351 -16.93 -3.02 -19.90
N ASP A 352 -16.07 -3.72 -19.17
CA ASP A 352 -15.81 -5.15 -19.38
C ASP A 352 -17.00 -6.02 -18.99
N HIS A 353 -17.78 -5.60 -17.99
CA HIS A 353 -19.05 -6.25 -17.67
C HIS A 353 -20.06 -6.04 -18.81
N LEU A 354 -20.25 -4.80 -19.27
CA LEU A 354 -21.15 -4.50 -20.38
C LEU A 354 -20.79 -5.28 -21.64
N ARG A 355 -19.50 -5.31 -22.02
CA ARG A 355 -19.01 -6.09 -23.17
C ARG A 355 -19.33 -7.56 -23.06
N ARG A 356 -19.19 -8.15 -21.86
CA ARG A 356 -19.49 -9.56 -21.61
C ARG A 356 -20.99 -9.86 -21.72
N VAL A 357 -21.84 -8.96 -21.24
CA VAL A 357 -23.30 -9.12 -21.30
C VAL A 357 -23.84 -8.89 -22.71
N THR A 358 -23.25 -7.97 -23.49
CA THR A 358 -23.68 -7.70 -24.88
C THR A 358 -23.15 -8.68 -25.91
N ALA A 359 -22.11 -9.45 -25.58
CA ALA A 359 -21.51 -10.46 -26.46
C ALA A 359 -22.11 -11.87 -26.28
N GLY A 360 -23.04 -12.05 -25.34
CA GLY A 360 -23.82 -13.28 -25.14
C GLY A 360 -25.19 -13.17 -25.78
#